data_AF-A0AAU2SNW2-F1
#
_entry.id   AF-A0AAU2SNW2-F1
#
_cell.length_a   1.000
_cell.length_b   1.000
_cell.length_c   1.000
_cell.angle_alpha   90.00
_cell.angle_beta   90.00
_cell.angle_gamma   90.00
#
_symmetry.space_group_name_H-M   'P 1'
#
loop_
_entity.id
_entity.type
_entity.pdbx_description
1 polymer ?
#
loop_
_entity_poly.entity_id
_entity_poly.type
_entity_poly.pdbx_seq_one_letter_code
_entity_poly.pdbx_strand_id
1 'polypeptide(L)'
;MRHSAPLITAAAGILALSFLSYATGGVVFLKELGVGTALTILVDATLIRVVLLPVTMRLAGRANWWAPNRLRRLRVREGDVLRGEYV
;
A
#
# COMPACT_ATOMS: atom_id res chain seq x y z
N MET A 1 16.65 1.12 7.30
CA MET A 1 15.70 0.57 6.29
C MET A 1 15.32 -0.91 6.52
N ARG A 2 16.01 -1.67 7.37
CA ARG A 2 15.75 -3.11 7.62
C ARG A 2 14.45 -3.44 8.41
N HIS A 3 13.75 -2.45 8.98
CA HIS A 3 12.53 -2.69 9.77
C HIS A 3 11.22 -2.48 9.02
N SER A 4 11.22 -1.83 7.84
CA SER A 4 9.99 -1.54 7.09
C SER A 4 9.66 -2.59 6.04
N ALA A 5 10.67 -3.30 5.53
CA ALA A 5 10.48 -4.37 4.55
C ALA A 5 9.53 -5.49 5.05
N PRO A 6 9.62 -5.98 6.31
CA PRO A 6 8.72 -7.02 6.80
C PRO A 6 7.25 -6.57 6.89
N LEU A 7 7.01 -5.30 7.21
CA LEU A 7 5.67 -4.71 7.34
C LEU A 7 4.93 -4.68 5.99
N ILE A 8 5.66 -4.37 4.92
CA ILE A 8 5.14 -4.37 3.55
C ILE A 8 4.83 -5.81 3.11
N THR A 9 5.71 -6.76 3.42
CA THR A 9 5.49 -8.19 3.13
C THR A 9 4.31 -8.76 3.92
N ALA A 10 4.14 -8.37 5.20
CA ALA A 10 3.00 -8.77 6.02
C ALA A 10 1.67 -8.24 5.47
N ALA A 11 1.62 -6.95 5.09
CA ALA A 11 0.43 -6.36 4.46
C ALA A 11 0.09 -7.04 3.12
N ALA A 12 1.10 -7.37 2.31
CA ALA A 12 0.91 -8.14 1.07
C ALA A 12 0.35 -9.55 1.34
N GLY A 13 0.82 -10.23 2.39
CA GLY A 13 0.35 -11.56 2.79
C GLY A 13 -1.11 -11.57 3.24
N ILE A 14 -1.56 -10.59 4.04
CA ILE A 14 -2.94 -10.50 4.50
C ILE A 14 -3.89 -10.29 3.31
N LEU A 15 -3.50 -9.44 2.34
CA LEU A 15 -4.29 -9.21 1.13
C LEU A 15 -4.40 -10.48 0.29
N ALA A 16 -3.31 -11.22 0.10
CA ALA A 16 -3.33 -12.53 -0.56
C ALA A 16 -4.26 -13.55 0.15
N LEU A 17 -4.32 -13.51 1.48
CA LEU A 17 -5.19 -14.37 2.28
C LEU A 17 -6.68 -14.00 2.16
N SER A 18 -7.02 -12.69 2.21
CA SER A 18 -8.39 -12.22 2.03
C SER A 18 -8.96 -12.64 0.67
N PHE A 19 -8.11 -12.58 -0.35
CA PHE A 19 -8.40 -12.99 -1.71
C PHE A 19 -8.65 -14.49 -1.86
N LEU A 20 -7.91 -15.32 -1.11
CA LEU A 20 -8.11 -16.76 -1.06
C LEU A 20 -9.46 -17.15 -0.43
N SER A 21 -9.92 -16.43 0.60
CA SER A 21 -11.21 -16.69 1.27
C SER A 21 -12.43 -16.51 0.36
N TYR A 22 -12.37 -15.62 -0.63
CA TYR A 22 -13.48 -15.43 -1.58
C TYR A 22 -13.67 -16.62 -2.54
N ALA A 23 -12.67 -17.49 -2.71
CA ALA A 23 -12.76 -18.67 -3.57
C ALA A 23 -13.66 -19.80 -3.01
N THR A 24 -14.03 -19.71 -1.72
CA THR A 24 -14.71 -20.80 -0.97
C THR A 24 -16.25 -20.70 -0.94
N GLY A 25 -16.88 -19.77 -1.65
CA GLY A 25 -18.33 -19.55 -1.63
C GLY A 25 -19.16 -20.60 -2.41
N GLY A 26 -20.15 -21.23 -1.77
CA GLY A 26 -20.87 -22.42 -2.28
C GLY A 26 -22.25 -22.21 -2.95
N VAL A 27 -22.72 -20.98 -3.14
CA VAL A 27 -24.03 -20.70 -3.79
C VAL A 27 -23.79 -20.30 -5.24
N VAL A 28 -24.55 -20.78 -6.24
CA VAL A 28 -24.25 -20.52 -7.67
C VAL A 28 -24.15 -19.03 -8.01
N PHE A 29 -25.05 -18.20 -7.48
CA PHE A 29 -24.94 -16.73 -7.57
C PHE A 29 -23.66 -16.19 -6.91
N LEU A 30 -23.33 -16.73 -5.74
CA LEU A 30 -22.10 -16.42 -5.00
C LEU A 30 -20.85 -16.98 -5.69
N LYS A 31 -20.99 -17.96 -6.58
CA LYS A 31 -19.92 -18.59 -7.36
C LYS A 31 -19.56 -17.72 -8.56
N GLU A 32 -20.54 -17.14 -9.26
CA GLU A 32 -20.26 -16.12 -10.27
C GLU A 32 -19.65 -14.86 -9.67
N LEU A 33 -20.21 -14.36 -8.56
CA LEU A 33 -19.62 -13.25 -7.81
C LEU A 33 -18.22 -13.60 -7.30
N GLY A 34 -18.03 -14.80 -6.77
CA GLY A 34 -16.75 -15.29 -6.26
C GLY A 34 -15.67 -15.38 -7.35
N VAL A 35 -16.02 -15.90 -8.53
CA VAL A 35 -15.11 -15.97 -9.68
C VAL A 35 -14.74 -14.58 -10.20
N GLY A 36 -15.72 -13.68 -10.35
CA GLY A 36 -15.46 -12.30 -10.77
C GLY A 36 -14.62 -11.51 -9.76
N THR A 37 -14.88 -11.73 -8.47
CA THR A 37 -14.12 -11.12 -7.38
C THR A 37 -12.69 -11.65 -7.38
N ALA A 38 -12.49 -12.97 -7.43
CA ALA A 38 -11.17 -13.60 -7.48
C ALA A 38 -10.34 -13.15 -8.69
N LEU A 39 -10.97 -12.99 -9.86
CA LEU A 39 -10.29 -12.49 -11.08
C LEU A 39 -9.87 -11.03 -10.92
N THR A 40 -10.76 -10.15 -10.45
CA THR A 40 -10.48 -8.72 -10.22
C THR A 40 -9.28 -8.54 -9.28
N ILE A 41 -9.29 -9.32 -8.22
CA ILE A 41 -8.27 -9.41 -7.21
C ILE A 41 -6.92 -9.84 -7.78
N LEU A 42 -6.90 -10.90 -8.60
CA LEU A 42 -5.69 -11.42 -9.21
C LEU A 42 -5.07 -10.36 -10.12
N VAL A 43 -5.91 -9.63 -10.87
CA VAL A 43 -5.48 -8.53 -11.73
C VAL A 43 -4.93 -7.35 -10.92
N ASP A 44 -5.54 -6.94 -9.80
CA ASP A 44 -5.00 -5.87 -8.95
C ASP A 44 -3.63 -6.23 -8.37
N ALA A 45 -3.53 -7.42 -7.79
CA ALA A 45 -2.30 -7.89 -7.16
C ALA A 45 -1.14 -8.04 -8.15
N THR A 46 -1.43 -8.38 -9.41
CA THR A 46 -0.42 -8.56 -10.46
C THR A 46 -0.25 -7.30 -11.31
N LEU A 47 -1.23 -6.97 -12.14
CA LEU A 47 -1.15 -5.86 -13.09
C LEU A 47 -1.03 -4.51 -12.40
N ILE A 48 -1.87 -4.25 -11.39
CA ILE A 48 -1.92 -2.92 -10.78
C ILE A 48 -0.69 -2.70 -9.90
N ARG A 49 -0.31 -3.66 -9.04
CA ARG A 49 0.81 -3.47 -8.10
C ARG A 49 2.19 -3.65 -8.72
N VAL A 50 2.35 -4.58 -9.67
CA VAL A 50 3.66 -4.83 -10.29
C VAL A 50 3.94 -3.86 -11.42
N VAL A 51 2.89 -3.33 -12.09
CA VAL A 51 3.06 -2.44 -13.26
C VAL A 51 2.51 -1.05 -13.01
N LEU A 52 1.21 -0.88 -12.74
CA LEU A 52 0.65 0.48 -12.62
C LEU A 52 1.29 1.26 -11.49
N LEU A 53 1.37 0.71 -10.28
CA LEU A 53 1.90 1.37 -9.09
C LEU A 53 3.33 1.91 -9.28
N PRO A 54 4.31 1.11 -9.76
CA PRO A 54 5.64 1.65 -10.04
C PRO A 54 5.65 2.63 -11.21
N VAL A 55 4.83 2.41 -12.24
CA VAL A 55 4.74 3.31 -13.40
C VAL A 55 4.19 4.68 -12.99
N THR A 56 3.10 4.75 -12.22
CA THR A 56 2.58 6.02 -11.69
C THR A 56 3.55 6.66 -10.71
N MET A 57 4.21 5.90 -9.84
CA MET A 57 5.27 6.44 -8.98
C MET A 57 6.39 7.09 -9.80
N ARG A 58 6.77 6.48 -10.93
CA ARG A 58 7.81 7.00 -11.82
C ARG A 58 7.34 8.21 -12.62
N LEU A 59 6.10 8.19 -13.11
CA LEU A 59 5.46 9.29 -13.87
C LEU A 59 5.18 10.52 -12.99
N ALA A 60 4.63 10.32 -11.81
CA ALA A 60 4.35 11.39 -10.87
C ALA A 60 5.64 11.96 -10.24
N GLY A 61 6.72 11.16 -10.17
CA GLY A 61 8.07 11.62 -9.87
C GLY A 61 8.15 12.59 -8.69
N ARG A 62 8.60 13.81 -8.94
CA ARG A 62 8.80 14.86 -7.91
C ARG A 62 7.49 15.38 -7.30
N ALA A 63 6.36 15.23 -8.00
CA ALA A 63 5.04 15.61 -7.48
C ALA A 63 4.53 14.59 -6.44
N ASN A 64 4.88 13.31 -6.57
CA ASN A 64 4.52 12.28 -5.58
C ASN A 64 5.20 12.49 -4.22
N TRP A 65 6.37 13.13 -4.20
CA TRP A 65 7.12 13.47 -2.98
C TRP A 65 7.04 14.95 -2.63
N TRP A 66 6.13 15.70 -3.26
CA TRP A 66 5.97 17.11 -2.95
C TRP A 66 5.23 17.26 -1.61
N ALA A 67 6.00 17.49 -0.55
CA ALA A 67 5.45 17.90 0.74
C ALA A 67 5.17 19.42 0.70
N PRO A 68 3.90 19.87 0.81
CA PRO A 68 3.57 21.28 0.84
C PRO A 68 4.30 22.00 1.97
N ASN A 69 4.77 23.24 1.70
CA ASN A 69 5.64 24.03 2.59
C ASN A 69 5.18 24.09 4.06
N ARG A 70 3.86 23.98 4.33
CA ARG A 70 3.29 23.95 5.67
C ARG A 70 3.68 22.69 6.46
N LEU A 71 3.67 21.51 5.83
CA LEU A 71 4.07 20.24 6.45
C LEU A 71 5.58 20.18 6.69
N ARG A 72 6.38 20.79 5.80
CA ARG A 72 7.84 20.88 5.99
C ARG A 72 8.20 21.73 7.21
N ARG A 73 7.43 22.78 7.52
CA ARG A 73 7.66 23.61 8.73
C ARG A 73 7.32 22.89 10.03
N LEU A 74 6.33 21.99 10.03
CA LEU A 74 5.97 21.21 11.22
C LEU A 74 7.07 20.19 11.58
N ARG A 75 7.62 19.51 10.57
CA ARG A 75 8.71 18.53 10.76
C ARG A 75 10.00 19.12 11.34
N VAL A 76 10.30 20.40 11.05
CA VAL A 76 11.47 21.09 11.62
C VAL A 76 11.27 21.35 13.11
N ARG A 77 10.04 21.68 13.53
CA ARG A 77 9.74 22.04 14.92
C ARG A 77 9.85 20.87 15.90
N GLU A 78 9.52 19.65 15.47
CA GLU A 78 9.70 18.44 16.30
C GLU A 78 11.18 18.06 16.47
N GLY A 79 12.02 18.29 15.45
CA GLY A 79 13.46 18.00 15.49
C GLY A 79 14.26 18.98 16.36
N ASP A 80 13.74 20.18 16.59
CA ASP A 80 14.36 21.18 17.46
C ASP A 80 14.02 20.94 18.94
N VAL A 81 12.82 20.42 19.24
CA VAL A 81 12.38 20.11 20.62
C VAL A 81 13.15 18.94 21.22
N LEU A 82 13.40 17.87 20.44
CA LEU A 82 14.16 16.69 20.92
C LEU A 82 15.66 16.96 21.10
N ARG A 83 16.19 18.04 20.52
CA ARG A 83 17.61 18.43 20.62
C ARG A 83 17.90 19.30 21.84
N GLY A 84 16.86 19.91 22.43
CA GLY A 84 16.97 20.79 23.59
C GLY A 84 16.99 20.07 24.95
N GLU A 85 16.67 18.78 25.02
CA GLU A 85 16.67 18.02 26.27
C GLU A 85 18.02 17.33 26.61
N TYR A 86 19.01 17.45 25.72
CA TYR A 86 20.35 16.84 25.89
C TYR A 86 21.46 17.89 26.08
N VAL A 87 21.12 19.14 26.40
CA VAL A 87 22.07 20.24 26.70
C VAL A 87 21.84 20.74 28.12
#